data_AF-A0A7G2N468-F1
#
_entry.id   AF-A0A7G2N468-F1
#
_cell.length_a   1.000
_cell.length_b   1.000
_cell.length_c   1.000
_cell.angle_alpha   90.00
_cell.angle_beta   90.00
_cell.angle_gamma   90.00
#
_symmetry.space_group_name_H-M   'P 1'
#
loop_
_entity.id
_entity.type
_entity.pdbx_description
1 polymer ?
#
loop_
_entity_poly.entity_id
_entity_poly.type
_entity_poly.pdbx_seq_one_letter_code
_entity_poly.pdbx_strand_id
1 'polypeptide(L)'
;MMGTAAAVSAVVTNPAPLPIIDVWSYGTANGGKRTYSHYYVKSAGYGSVSSVKNSFGRVKSSAKIKYGWARSDANKSWNDGVLSAHWGYYTF
;
A
#
# COMPACT_ATOMS: atom_id res chain seq x y z
N MET A 1 24.14 15.15 17.78
CA MET A 1 22.67 14.94 17.73
C MET A 1 22.41 13.47 17.45
N MET A 2 21.82 12.72 18.39
CA MET A 2 21.39 11.34 18.14
C MET A 2 20.12 11.38 17.28
N GLY A 3 20.19 10.82 16.07
CA GLY A 3 19.04 10.71 15.18
C GLY A 3 18.05 9.68 15.73
N THR A 4 16.86 10.11 16.12
CA THR A 4 15.77 9.21 16.46
C THR A 4 15.37 8.46 15.20
N ALA A 5 15.78 7.19 15.08
CA ALA A 5 15.28 6.31 14.03
C ALA A 5 13.75 6.25 14.17
N ALA A 6 13.03 6.84 13.23
CA ALA A 6 11.59 6.89 13.31
C ALA A 6 11.04 5.46 13.18
N ALA A 7 10.20 5.06 14.14
CA ALA A 7 9.57 3.75 14.13
C ALA A 7 8.82 3.52 12.80
N VAL A 8 9.07 2.37 12.18
CA VAL A 8 8.35 1.89 11.00
C VAL A 8 7.34 0.87 11.48
N SER A 9 6.06 1.13 11.24
CA SER A 9 5.01 0.13 11.40
C SER A 9 4.78 -0.52 10.04
N ALA A 10 5.16 -1.79 9.90
CA ALA A 10 5.00 -2.58 8.69
C ALA A 10 4.20 -3.85 9.00
N VAL A 11 3.22 -4.16 8.16
CA VAL A 11 2.34 -5.33 8.28
C VAL A 11 2.36 -6.09 6.95
N VAL A 12 2.42 -7.43 7.03
CA VAL A 12 2.33 -8.33 5.88
C VAL A 12 1.15 -9.29 6.09
N THR A 13 0.25 -9.39 5.12
CA THR A 13 -0.98 -10.20 5.19
C THR A 13 -1.37 -10.77 3.82
N ASN A 14 -2.33 -11.68 3.80
CA ASN A 14 -2.95 -12.27 2.59
C ASN A 14 -4.46 -11.97 2.60
N PRO A 15 -4.88 -10.73 2.31
CA PRO A 15 -6.25 -10.29 2.56
C PRO A 15 -7.28 -10.76 1.50
N ALA A 16 -6.87 -11.23 0.33
CA ALA A 16 -7.81 -11.72 -0.67
C ALA A 16 -8.50 -13.03 -0.22
N PRO A 17 -9.79 -13.22 -0.54
CA PRO A 17 -10.48 -14.48 -0.26
C PRO A 17 -9.95 -15.62 -1.14
N LEU A 18 -9.96 -16.83 -0.61
CA LEU A 18 -9.68 -18.03 -1.41
C LEU A 18 -10.65 -18.13 -2.61
N PRO A 19 -10.20 -18.63 -3.78
CA PRO A 19 -8.90 -19.27 -4.05
C PRO A 19 -7.78 -18.29 -4.49
N ILE A 20 -7.93 -16.99 -4.29
CA ILE A 20 -6.91 -16.01 -4.70
C ILE A 20 -5.73 -16.09 -3.74
N ILE A 21 -4.53 -16.26 -4.29
CA ILE A 21 -3.26 -16.24 -3.57
C ILE A 21 -2.63 -14.88 -3.81
N ASP A 22 -2.47 -14.11 -2.74
CA ASP A 22 -1.94 -12.76 -2.75
C ASP A 22 -0.91 -12.55 -1.63
N VAL A 23 -0.23 -11.40 -1.65
CA VAL A 23 0.56 -10.87 -0.54
C VAL A 23 0.39 -9.35 -0.53
N TRP A 24 0.06 -8.80 0.64
CA TRP A 24 -0.01 -7.37 0.86
C TRP A 24 0.98 -6.95 1.94
N SER A 25 1.90 -6.06 1.60
CA SER A 25 2.83 -5.40 2.53
C SER A 25 2.51 -3.91 2.58
N TYR A 26 2.20 -3.40 3.77
CA TYR A 26 1.83 -2.01 3.95
C TYR A 26 2.33 -1.47 5.28
N GLY A 27 2.45 -0.16 5.38
CA GLY A 27 2.99 0.44 6.58
C GLY A 27 3.08 1.94 6.57
N THR A 28 3.42 2.47 7.75
CA THR A 28 3.72 3.89 7.97
C THR A 28 5.12 4.03 8.56
N ALA A 29 5.83 5.07 8.13
CA ALA A 29 7.18 5.41 8.57
C ALA A 29 7.26 6.90 8.89
N ASN A 30 8.38 7.31 9.52
CA ASN A 30 8.65 8.70 9.83
C ASN A 30 7.57 9.36 10.69
N GLY A 31 7.03 8.63 11.68
CA GLY A 31 5.95 9.13 12.55
C GLY A 31 4.65 9.41 11.78
N GLY A 32 4.34 8.59 10.78
CA GLY A 32 3.16 8.76 9.92
C GLY A 32 3.31 9.82 8.83
N LYS A 33 4.54 10.22 8.50
CA LYS A 33 4.84 11.15 7.39
C LYS A 33 5.02 10.43 6.05
N ARG A 34 5.22 9.12 6.05
CA ARG A 34 5.29 8.31 4.82
C ARG A 34 4.44 7.06 5.01
N THR A 35 3.66 6.72 3.99
CA THR A 35 2.83 5.51 3.96
C THR A 35 3.07 4.78 2.65
N TYR A 36 3.08 3.46 2.69
CA TYR A 36 3.19 2.64 1.49
C TYR A 36 2.16 1.51 1.48
N SER A 37 1.83 1.07 0.27
CA SER A 37 1.00 -0.09 -0.02
C SER A 37 1.62 -0.83 -1.19
N HIS A 38 2.12 -2.04 -0.95
CA HIS A 38 2.68 -2.92 -1.97
C HIS A 38 1.86 -4.21 -2.01
N TYR A 39 1.25 -4.50 -3.15
CA TYR A 39 0.33 -5.63 -3.30
C TYR A 39 0.71 -6.51 -4.48
N TYR A 40 0.67 -7.82 -4.28
CA TYR A 40 0.99 -8.81 -5.31
C TYR A 40 -0.05 -9.93 -5.31
N VAL A 41 -0.69 -10.14 -6.45
CA VAL A 41 -1.54 -11.30 -6.71
C VAL A 41 -0.76 -12.32 -7.53
N LYS A 42 -0.66 -13.54 -7.01
CA LYS A 42 0.01 -14.66 -7.66
C LYS A 42 -0.93 -15.48 -8.55
N SER A 43 -2.22 -15.50 -8.23
CA SER A 43 -3.23 -16.24 -9.00
C SER A 43 -3.28 -15.80 -10.45
N ALA A 44 -3.31 -16.78 -11.37
CA ALA A 44 -3.37 -16.54 -12.80
C ALA A 44 -4.68 -15.84 -13.21
N GLY A 45 -4.62 -14.97 -14.23
CA GLY A 45 -5.77 -14.19 -14.70
C GLY A 45 -6.14 -13.00 -13.82
N TYR A 46 -5.36 -12.73 -12.75
CA TYR A 46 -5.58 -11.60 -11.85
C TYR A 46 -4.36 -10.67 -11.81
N GLY A 47 -4.62 -9.36 -11.78
CA GLY A 47 -3.63 -8.32 -11.61
C GLY A 47 -3.73 -7.63 -10.26
N SER A 48 -2.61 -7.02 -9.85
CA SER A 48 -2.46 -6.35 -8.56
C SER A 48 -2.80 -4.86 -8.66
N VAL A 49 -3.48 -4.34 -7.64
CA VAL A 49 -3.73 -2.91 -7.42
C VAL A 49 -3.24 -2.53 -6.03
N SER A 50 -2.54 -1.41 -5.94
CA SER A 50 -2.20 -0.77 -4.67
C SER A 50 -2.54 0.70 -4.74
N SER A 51 -2.88 1.30 -3.61
CA SER A 51 -2.97 2.75 -3.48
C SER A 51 -2.69 3.23 -2.07
N VAL A 52 -2.31 4.50 -1.96
CA VAL A 52 -2.28 5.24 -0.71
C VAL A 52 -3.23 6.42 -0.86
N LYS A 53 -4.17 6.53 0.08
CA LYS A 53 -5.17 7.60 0.11
C LYS A 53 -5.01 8.43 1.36
N ASN A 54 -5.46 9.67 1.28
CA ASN A 54 -5.53 10.55 2.43
C ASN A 54 -6.92 10.45 3.11
N SER A 55 -7.11 11.06 4.29
CA SER A 55 -8.36 10.97 5.05
C SER A 55 -9.59 11.52 4.31
N PHE A 56 -9.37 12.31 3.26
CA PHE A 56 -10.42 12.88 2.41
C PHE A 56 -10.72 12.02 1.17
N GLY A 57 -10.16 10.82 1.09
CA GLY A 57 -10.34 9.88 -0.01
C GLY A 57 -9.52 10.21 -1.26
N ARG A 58 -8.67 11.25 -1.24
CA ARG A 58 -7.83 11.59 -2.40
C ARG A 58 -6.70 10.58 -2.53
N VAL A 59 -6.52 10.05 -3.74
CA VAL A 59 -5.41 9.16 -4.07
C VAL A 59 -4.12 9.97 -4.15
N LYS A 60 -3.12 9.58 -3.35
CA LYS A 60 -1.79 10.19 -3.33
C LYS A 60 -0.79 9.42 -4.19
N SER A 61 -0.98 8.11 -4.26
CA SER A 61 -0.18 7.20 -5.08
C SER A 61 -1.02 5.98 -5.39
N SER A 62 -0.91 5.44 -6.59
CA SER A 62 -1.60 4.21 -7.00
C SER A 62 -0.83 3.51 -8.09
N ALA A 63 -0.88 2.17 -8.08
CA ALA A 63 -0.32 1.34 -9.13
C ALA A 63 -1.30 0.21 -9.47
N LYS A 64 -1.37 -0.12 -10.77
CA LYS A 64 -2.14 -1.24 -11.32
C LYS A 64 -1.26 -1.98 -12.32
N ILE A 65 -1.04 -3.28 -12.09
CA ILE A 65 -0.15 -4.10 -12.92
C ILE A 65 -0.79 -5.47 -13.21
N LYS A 66 -0.53 -6.05 -14.40
CA LYS A 66 -1.04 -7.39 -14.75
C LYS A 66 -0.33 -8.49 -13.97
N TYR A 67 1.00 -8.45 -13.93
CA TYR A 67 1.80 -9.44 -13.22
C TYR A 67 2.83 -8.74 -12.33
N GLY A 68 2.98 -9.23 -11.11
CA GLY A 68 3.96 -8.72 -10.15
C GLY A 68 3.38 -7.70 -9.18
N TRP A 69 4.29 -7.01 -8.50
CA TRP A 69 3.99 -6.12 -7.39
C TRP A 69 3.50 -4.76 -7.88
N ALA A 70 2.26 -4.42 -7.54
CA ALA A 70 1.79 -3.04 -7.57
C ALA A 70 2.37 -2.32 -6.35
N ARG A 71 3.16 -1.27 -6.56
CA ARG A 71 3.81 -0.50 -5.49
C ARG A 71 3.33 0.95 -5.49
N SER A 72 2.82 1.39 -4.34
CA SER A 72 2.40 2.76 -4.11
C SER A 72 3.02 3.30 -2.83
N ASP A 73 3.77 4.39 -2.95
CA ASP A 73 4.41 5.11 -1.85
C ASP A 73 3.95 6.57 -1.88
N ALA A 74 3.63 7.13 -0.72
CA ALA A 74 3.29 8.55 -0.61
C ALA A 74 3.88 9.18 0.65
N ASN A 75 4.35 10.42 0.48
CA ASN A 75 4.70 11.31 1.59
C ASN A 75 3.49 12.17 1.94
N LYS A 76 3.26 12.36 3.24
CA LYS A 76 2.18 13.18 3.78
C LYS A 76 2.49 14.66 3.56
N SER A 77 1.57 15.37 2.91
CA SER A 77 1.56 16.83 2.87
C SER A 77 0.82 17.40 4.09
N TRP A 78 1.07 18.68 4.40
CA TRP A 78 0.47 19.35 5.56
C TRP A 78 -1.08 19.28 5.59
N ASN A 79 -1.73 19.22 4.42
CA ASN A 79 -3.19 19.19 4.28
C ASN A 79 -3.78 17.78 4.02
N ASP A 80 -2.98 16.71 4.10
CA ASP A 80 -3.46 15.37 3.76
C ASP A 80 -4.19 14.68 4.92
N GLY A 81 -4.06 15.15 6.16
CA GLY A 81 -4.58 14.42 7.32
C GLY A 81 -3.80 13.12 7.54
N VAL A 82 -4.48 11.99 7.70
CA VAL A 82 -3.84 10.66 7.84
C VAL A 82 -3.74 9.99 6.46
N LEU A 83 -2.61 9.34 6.19
CA LEU A 83 -2.44 8.50 5.01
C LEU A 83 -2.73 7.04 5.34
N SER A 84 -3.53 6.38 4.50
CA SER A 84 -3.93 4.98 4.65
C SER A 84 -3.59 4.17 3.40
N ALA A 85 -3.12 2.95 3.62
CA ALA A 85 -2.77 2.00 2.58
C ALA A 85 -3.99 1.18 2.15
N HIS A 86 -4.12 0.94 0.86
CA HIS A 86 -5.19 0.14 0.27
C HIS A 86 -4.62 -0.83 -0.77
N TRP A 87 -5.28 -1.98 -0.91
CA TRP A 87 -5.00 -3.02 -1.89
C TRP A 87 -6.24 -3.30 -2.74
N GLY A 88 -6.06 -4.04 -3.82
CA GLY A 88 -7.16 -4.55 -4.65
C GLY A 88 -6.64 -5.45 -5.77
N TYR A 89 -7.53 -6.19 -6.41
CA TYR A 89 -7.19 -7.03 -7.57
C TYR A 89 -8.22 -6.84 -8.70
N TYR A 90 -7.86 -7.25 -9.91
CA TYR A 90 -8.75 -7.21 -11.08
C TYR A 90 -8.46 -8.38 -12.02
N THR A 91 -9.45 -8.83 -12.78
CA THR A 91 -9.27 -9.83 -13.85
C THR A 91 -8.87 -9.16 -15.16
N PHE A 92 -8.11 -9.84 -16.01
CA PHE A 92 -7.72 -9.35 -17.34
C PHE A 92 -7.66 -10.44 -18.40
#